data_AF-J3CSL0-F1
#
_entry.id   AF-J3CSL0-F1
#
_cell.length_a   1.000
_cell.length_b   1.000
_cell.length_c   1.000
_cell.angle_alpha   90.00
_cell.angle_beta   90.00
_cell.angle_gamma   90.00
#
_symmetry.space_group_name_H-M   'P 1'
#
loop_
_entity.id
_entity.type
_entity.pdbx_description
1 polymer ?
#
loop_
_entity_poly.entity_id
_entity_poly.type
_entity_poly.pdbx_seq_one_letter_code
_entity_poly.pdbx_strand_id
1 'polypeptide(L)'
;MQRTAMLEAERIEIVQDHWVKEGAITEPVPYMVQRRDDLMGVVRMIDAINSDPDLLDRVKKRMAALASAADAAMAAPATTVGGEDATIDDSEVAD
;
A
#
# COMPACT_ATOMS: atom_id res chain seq x y z
N MET A 1 -13.04 -0.49 4.18
CA MET A 1 -12.25 -0.48 2.92
C MET A 1 -13.15 -0.56 1.69
N GLN A 2 -13.92 -1.63 1.48
CA GLN A 2 -14.78 -1.78 0.29
C GLN A 2 -15.77 -0.61 0.08
N ARG A 3 -16.54 -0.23 1.12
CA ARG A 3 -17.47 0.91 1.07
C ARG A 3 -16.77 2.22 0.70
N THR A 4 -15.59 2.47 1.25
CA THR A 4 -14.80 3.67 0.97
C THR A 4 -14.35 3.71 -0.49
N ALA A 5 -13.87 2.57 -1.02
CA ALA A 5 -13.45 2.48 -2.42
C ALA A 5 -14.63 2.71 -3.38
N MET A 6 -15.79 2.15 -3.07
CA MET A 6 -17.02 2.34 -3.85
C MET A 6 -17.47 3.81 -3.88
N LEU A 7 -17.52 4.47 -2.71
CA LEU A 7 -17.91 5.88 -2.61
C LEU A 7 -16.95 6.82 -3.35
N GLU A 8 -15.65 6.53 -3.31
CA GLU A 8 -14.66 7.36 -4.01
C GLU A 8 -14.72 7.15 -5.53
N ALA A 9 -14.95 5.92 -6.00
CA ALA A 9 -15.16 5.66 -7.43
C ALA A 9 -16.38 6.42 -7.95
N GLU A 10 -17.50 6.34 -7.22
CA GLU A 10 -18.75 7.07 -7.54
C GLU A 10 -18.53 8.58 -7.53
N ARG A 11 -17.82 9.11 -6.53
CA ARG A 11 -17.47 10.53 -6.47
C ARG A 11 -16.69 10.98 -7.70
N ILE A 12 -15.68 10.21 -8.12
CA ILE A 12 -14.87 10.55 -9.30
C ILE A 12 -15.75 10.62 -10.55
N GLU A 13 -16.61 9.62 -10.75
CA GLU A 13 -17.53 9.58 -11.89
C GLU A 13 -18.45 10.81 -11.92
N ILE A 14 -19.10 11.11 -10.80
CA ILE A 14 -20.03 12.26 -10.69
C ILE A 14 -19.31 13.58 -11.00
N VAL A 15 -18.11 13.79 -10.44
CA VAL A 15 -17.37 15.06 -10.60
C VAL A 15 -16.89 15.24 -12.04
N GLN A 16 -16.33 14.18 -12.66
CA GLN A 16 -15.85 14.25 -14.04
C GLN A 16 -17.02 14.50 -15.00
N ASP A 17 -18.12 13.77 -14.84
CA ASP A 17 -19.32 13.95 -15.65
C ASP A 17 -19.90 15.35 -15.52
N HIS A 18 -19.94 15.90 -14.29
CA HIS A 18 -20.38 17.27 -14.05
C HIS A 18 -19.53 18.26 -14.86
N TRP A 19 -18.21 18.22 -14.73
CA TRP A 19 -17.33 19.20 -15.38
C TRP A 19 -17.36 19.12 -16.91
N VAL A 20 -17.56 17.92 -17.46
CA VAL A 20 -17.79 17.75 -18.91
C VAL A 20 -19.12 18.39 -19.31
N LYS A 21 -20.20 18.14 -18.55
CA LYS A 21 -21.53 18.71 -18.83
C LYS A 21 -21.57 20.23 -18.75
N GLU A 22 -20.86 20.82 -17.79
CA GLU A 22 -20.71 22.27 -17.64
C GLU A 22 -19.73 22.89 -18.66
N GLY A 23 -19.05 22.07 -19.47
CA GLY A 23 -18.07 22.53 -20.46
C GLY A 23 -16.77 23.07 -19.85
N ALA A 24 -16.53 22.83 -18.56
CA ALA A 24 -15.28 23.23 -17.89
C ALA A 24 -14.09 22.40 -18.37
N ILE A 25 -14.33 21.16 -18.78
CA ILE A 25 -13.38 20.27 -19.45
C ILE A 25 -14.06 19.63 -20.66
N THR A 26 -13.29 19.29 -21.70
CA THR A 26 -13.85 18.67 -22.92
C THR A 26 -14.13 17.17 -22.74
N GLU A 27 -13.34 16.50 -21.92
CA GLU A 27 -13.46 15.07 -21.63
C GLU A 27 -12.99 14.78 -20.20
N PRO A 28 -13.41 13.65 -19.61
CA PRO A 28 -12.95 13.22 -18.30
C PRO A 28 -11.42 13.11 -18.25
N VAL A 29 -10.82 13.60 -17.17
CA VAL A 29 -9.38 13.58 -17.00
C VAL A 29 -8.87 12.13 -16.91
N PRO A 30 -7.96 11.67 -17.81
CA PRO A 30 -7.65 10.24 -17.94
C PRO A 30 -7.19 9.54 -16.66
N TYR A 31 -6.34 10.18 -15.85
CA TYR A 31 -5.87 9.57 -14.60
C TYR A 31 -6.98 9.43 -13.54
N MET A 32 -8.03 10.26 -13.61
CA MET A 32 -9.19 10.14 -12.74
C MET A 32 -10.05 8.94 -13.15
N VAL A 33 -10.24 8.74 -14.46
CA VAL A 33 -10.91 7.56 -15.01
C VAL A 33 -10.18 6.28 -14.61
N GLN A 34 -8.85 6.24 -14.77
CA GLN A 34 -8.03 5.11 -14.32
C GLN A 34 -8.21 4.84 -12.82
N ARG A 35 -8.15 5.88 -11.99
CA ARG A 35 -8.33 5.76 -10.55
C ARG A 35 -9.70 5.22 -10.16
N ARG A 36 -10.78 5.67 -10.83
CA ARG A 36 -12.13 5.10 -10.64
C ARG A 36 -12.13 3.61 -10.94
N ASP A 37 -11.53 3.22 -12.07
CA ASP A 37 -11.54 1.83 -12.53
C ASP A 37 -10.71 0.93 -11.60
N ASP A 38 -9.58 1.41 -11.09
CA ASP A 38 -8.77 0.71 -10.08
C ASP A 38 -9.55 0.49 -8.78
N LEU A 39 -10.27 1.51 -8.30
CA LEU A 39 -11.12 1.40 -7.10
C LEU A 39 -12.24 0.39 -7.31
N MET A 40 -12.88 0.38 -8.49
CA MET A 40 -13.87 -0.63 -8.85
C MET A 40 -13.25 -2.03 -8.95
N GLY A 41 -12.01 -2.14 -9.43
CA GLY A 41 -11.24 -3.38 -9.43
C GLY A 41 -11.03 -3.93 -8.01
N VAL A 42 -10.68 -3.07 -7.06
CA VAL A 42 -10.53 -3.45 -5.64
C VAL A 42 -11.87 -3.93 -5.06
N VAL A 43 -12.98 -3.26 -5.35
CA VAL A 43 -14.31 -3.69 -4.90
C VAL A 43 -14.65 -5.08 -5.44
N ARG A 44 -14.48 -5.31 -6.75
CA ARG A 44 -14.72 -6.63 -7.38
C ARG A 44 -13.84 -7.72 -6.79
N MET A 45 -12.58 -7.42 -6.51
CA MET A 45 -11.67 -8.37 -5.86
C MET A 45 -12.15 -8.74 -4.46
N ILE A 46 -12.57 -7.77 -3.65
CA ILE A 46 -13.10 -8.03 -2.31
C ILE A 46 -14.39 -8.85 -2.38
N ASP A 47 -15.28 -8.55 -3.33
CA ASP A 47 -16.50 -9.32 -3.54
C ASP A 47 -16.21 -10.77 -3.94
N ALA A 48 -15.27 -10.98 -4.86
CA ALA A 48 -14.83 -12.32 -5.26
C ALA A 48 -14.29 -13.10 -4.04
N ILE A 49 -13.47 -12.47 -3.19
CA ILE A 49 -12.95 -13.09 -1.96
C ILE A 49 -14.10 -13.42 -0.99
N ASN A 50 -15.05 -12.50 -0.78
CA ASN A 50 -16.15 -12.71 0.16
C ASN A 50 -17.15 -13.77 -0.33
N SER A 51 -17.26 -13.98 -1.64
CA SER A 51 -18.16 -14.96 -2.25
C SER A 51 -17.67 -16.41 -2.12
N ASP A 52 -16.37 -16.62 -1.83
CA ASP A 52 -15.73 -17.94 -1.68
C ASP A 52 -15.19 -18.09 -0.24
N PRO A 53 -15.87 -18.87 0.64
CA PRO A 53 -15.46 -19.06 2.02
C PRO A 53 -14.04 -19.66 2.19
N ASP A 54 -13.61 -20.55 1.29
CA ASP A 54 -12.30 -21.19 1.36
C ASP A 54 -11.20 -20.20 0.98
N LEU A 55 -11.46 -19.35 -0.01
CA LEU A 55 -10.56 -18.25 -0.36
C LEU A 55 -10.46 -17.23 0.78
N LEU A 56 -11.59 -16.83 1.37
CA LEU A 56 -11.62 -15.91 2.50
C LEU A 56 -10.81 -16.43 3.70
N ASP A 57 -10.99 -17.70 4.07
CA ASP A 57 -10.24 -18.32 5.17
C ASP A 57 -8.73 -18.36 4.88
N ARG A 58 -8.35 -18.73 3.65
CA ARG A 58 -6.93 -18.72 3.23
C ARG A 58 -6.31 -17.33 3.30
N VAL A 59 -7.03 -16.29 2.83
CA VAL A 59 -6.54 -14.90 2.88
C VAL A 59 -6.38 -14.46 4.34
N LYS A 60 -7.35 -14.74 5.21
CA LYS A 60 -7.26 -14.42 6.65
C LYS A 60 -6.06 -15.10 7.32
N LYS A 61 -5.84 -16.39 7.07
CA LYS A 61 -4.68 -17.15 7.59
C LYS A 61 -3.36 -16.54 7.14
N ARG A 62 -3.23 -16.18 5.86
CA ARG A 62 -2.02 -15.53 5.32
C ARG A 62 -1.79 -14.14 5.92
N MET A 63 -2.84 -13.34 6.06
CA MET A 63 -2.75 -12.01 6.68
C MET A 63 -2.33 -12.09 8.14
N ALA A 64 -2.88 -13.04 8.90
CA ALA A 64 -2.48 -13.29 10.29
C ALA A 64 -0.99 -13.69 10.38
N ALA A 65 -0.53 -14.59 9.51
CA ALA A 65 0.87 -15.00 9.46
C ALA A 65 1.81 -13.82 9.13
N LEU A 66 1.42 -12.96 8.19
CA LEU A 66 2.20 -11.76 7.85
C LEU A 66 2.25 -10.75 9.00
N ALA A 67 1.14 -10.55 9.73
CA ALA A 67 1.12 -9.68 10.90
C ALA A 67 2.05 -10.20 12.00
N SER A 68 1.99 -11.49 12.32
CA SER A 68 2.89 -12.10 13.30
C SER A 68 4.36 -12.05 12.89
N ALA A 69 4.67 -12.17 11.59
CA ALA A 69 6.03 -12.02 11.07
C ALA A 69 6.53 -10.56 11.18
N ALA A 70 5.64 -9.57 10.99
CA ALA A 70 5.97 -8.16 11.17
C ALA A 70 6.27 -7.83 12.65
N ASP A 71 5.50 -8.38 13.58
CA ASP A 71 5.74 -8.20 15.03
C ASP A 71 7.05 -8.89 15.49
N ALA A 72 7.37 -10.06 14.94
CA ALA A 72 8.63 -10.76 15.24
C ALA A 72 9.87 -10.01 14.74
N ALA A 73 9.77 -9.30 13.61
CA ALA A 73 10.86 -8.46 13.10
C ALA A 73 11.13 -7.23 14.00
N MET A 74 10.12 -6.72 14.70
CA MET A 74 10.25 -5.62 15.66
C MET A 74 10.81 -6.06 17.02
N ALA A 75 10.73 -7.37 17.34
CA ALA A 75 11.21 -7.95 18.60
C ALA A 75 12.67 -8.46 18.53
N ALA A 76 13.35 -8.32 17.39
CA ALA A 76 14.78 -8.61 17.32
C ALA A 76 15.54 -7.59 18.19
N PRO A 77 16.26 -8.02 19.25
CA PRO A 77 17.07 -7.09 20.02
C PRO A 77 18.09 -6.46 19.08
N ALA A 78 18.18 -5.13 19.09
CA ALA A 78 19.28 -4.40 18.51
C ALA A 78 20.56 -5.00 19.09
N THR A 79 21.21 -5.86 18.31
CA THR A 79 22.52 -6.37 18.66
C THR A 79 23.42 -5.16 18.57
N THR A 80 23.82 -4.64 19.73
CA THR A 80 24.91 -3.69 19.85
C THR A 80 26.10 -4.31 19.15
N VAL A 81 26.43 -3.81 17.96
CA VAL A 81 27.71 -4.07 17.32
C VAL A 81 28.74 -3.51 18.29
N GLY A 82 29.32 -4.40 19.09
CA GLY A 82 30.39 -4.08 20.02
C GLY A 82 31.51 -3.42 19.23
N GLY A 83 31.84 -2.20 19.62
CA GLY A 83 33.10 -1.58 19.26
C GLY A 83 34.21 -2.24 20.07
N GLU A 84 35.11 -2.90 19.37
CA GLU A 84 36.44 -3.39 19.74
C GLU A 84 36.99 -3.91 18.40
N ASP A 85 38.11 -3.51 17.81
CA ASP A 85 39.23 -2.68 18.22
C ASP A 85 39.95 -2.38 16.88
N ALA A 86 39.90 -1.13 16.40
CA ALA A 86 40.67 -0.69 15.24
C ALA A 86 41.72 0.29 15.76
N THR A 87 42.82 -0.25 16.25
CA THR A 87 44.05 0.49 16.50
C THR A 87 44.59 1.01 15.18
N ILE A 88 44.19 2.23 14.83
CA ILE A 88 44.90 3.07 13.87
C ILE A 88 46.00 3.74 14.68
N ASP A 89 47.20 3.16 14.64
CA ASP A 89 48.42 3.83 15.08
C ASP A 89 48.90 4.73 13.95
N ASP A 90 48.63 6.03 14.11
CA ASP A 90 49.06 7.13 13.26
C ASP A 90 50.42 7.60 13.78
N SER A 91 51.52 7.11 13.20
CA SER A 91 52.87 7.64 13.42
C SER A 91 53.46 8.14 12.10
N GLU A 92 53.06 9.38 11.79
CA GLU A 92 53.92 10.54 11.53
C GLU A 92 55.15 10.35 10.60
N VAL A 93 55.04 10.94 9.41
CA VAL A 93 56.13 11.28 8.51
C VAL A 93 56.88 12.51 9.05
N ALA A 94 58.18 12.38 9.35
CA ALA A 94 59.11 13.52 9.34
C ALA A 94 60.60 13.06 9.24
N ASP A 95 61.23 13.47 8.13
CA ASP A 95 62.66 13.60 7.76
C ASP A 95 63.63 12.39 7.86
#